data_AF-A0A7R9SKR9-F1
#
_entry.id   AF-A0A7R9SKR9-F1
#
_cell.length_a   1.000
_cell.length_b   1.000
_cell.length_c   1.000
_cell.angle_alpha   90.00
_cell.angle_beta   90.00
_cell.angle_gamma   90.00
#
_symmetry.space_group_name_H-M   'P 1'
#
loop_
_entity.id
_entity.type
_entity.pdbx_description
1 polymer ?
#
loop_
_entity_poly.entity_id
_entity_poly.type
_entity_poly.pdbx_seq_one_letter_code
_entity_poly.pdbx_strand_id
1 'polypeptide(L)'
;GHSHRHGLTLQYTVLSSTYATIMAFEKVCIFLLVLAAVCQASPLSKKPEEEESNESFYKFSYDINNGIEGALISHIEERSGTKVVGNYVVDDGSVSRRVFYEADKDGFRVVKEEVTPSVGLRSNPKGEAVVNINLPDTDPISYTVVGGGKSVA
;
A
#
# COMPACT_ATOMS: atom_id res chain seq x y z
N GLY A 1 14.10 3.11 84.97
CA GLY A 1 14.02 2.77 83.53
C GLY A 1 13.89 4.01 82.67
N HIS A 2 15.00 4.70 82.41
CA HIS A 2 15.01 5.99 81.68
C HIS A 2 15.81 5.96 80.36
N SER A 3 16.21 4.78 79.85
CA SER A 3 17.04 4.67 78.64
C SER A 3 16.28 4.30 77.36
N HIS A 4 15.00 3.93 77.42
CA HIS A 4 14.24 3.47 76.23
C HIS A 4 13.40 4.55 75.52
N ARG A 5 13.22 5.74 76.08
CA ARG A 5 12.28 6.74 75.51
C ARG A 5 12.89 7.66 74.45
N HIS A 6 14.22 7.80 74.36
CA HIS A 6 14.86 8.70 73.40
C HIS A 6 15.02 8.12 71.98
N GLY A 7 15.02 6.79 71.83
CA GLY A 7 15.17 6.12 70.52
C GLY A 7 13.88 6.10 69.68
N LEU A 8 12.71 5.97 70.31
CA LEU A 8 11.42 5.86 69.61
C LEU A 8 10.95 7.18 69.00
N THR A 9 11.20 8.30 69.68
CA THR A 9 10.77 9.64 69.21
C THR A 9 11.58 10.10 68.00
N LEU A 10 12.88 9.78 67.94
CA LEU A 10 13.74 10.13 66.82
C LEU A 10 13.41 9.29 65.57
N GLN A 11 13.04 8.02 65.73
CA GLN A 11 12.63 7.19 64.59
C GLN A 11 11.29 7.64 64.00
N TYR A 12 10.32 8.06 64.83
CA TYR A 12 8.99 8.48 64.36
C TYR A 12 9.01 9.82 63.60
N THR A 13 9.85 10.77 64.03
CA THR A 13 10.01 12.06 63.34
C THR A 13 10.74 11.91 62.00
N VAL A 14 11.75 11.04 61.93
CA VAL A 14 12.48 10.75 60.68
C VAL A 14 11.58 10.02 59.69
N LEU A 15 10.81 9.01 60.12
CA LEU A 15 9.83 8.34 59.27
C LEU A 15 8.77 9.32 58.72
N SER A 16 8.23 10.20 59.56
CA SER A 16 7.25 11.21 59.15
C SER A 16 7.81 12.22 58.16
N SER A 17 9.07 12.63 58.31
CA SER A 17 9.74 13.57 57.40
C SER A 17 10.05 12.92 56.06
N THR A 18 10.54 11.67 56.04
CA THR A 18 10.73 10.92 54.79
C THR A 18 9.42 10.66 54.07
N TYR A 19 8.31 10.43 54.79
CA TYR A 19 7.00 10.27 54.17
C TYR A 19 6.53 11.57 53.53
N ALA A 20 6.73 12.72 54.19
CA ALA A 20 6.38 14.01 53.63
C ALA A 20 7.18 14.36 52.36
N THR A 21 8.48 14.01 52.29
CA THR A 21 9.30 14.25 51.10
C THR A 21 8.97 13.31 49.94
N ILE A 22 8.69 12.03 50.21
CA ILE A 22 8.26 11.06 49.20
C ILE A 22 6.91 11.47 48.59
N MET A 23 5.94 11.86 49.43
CA MET A 23 4.63 12.32 48.97
C MET A 23 4.70 13.66 48.19
N ALA A 24 5.71 14.51 48.46
CA ALA A 24 5.95 15.72 47.70
C ALA A 24 6.55 15.42 46.31
N PHE A 25 7.46 14.45 46.22
CA PHE A 25 8.06 14.02 44.95
C PHE A 25 7.03 13.37 44.02
N GLU A 26 6.16 12.51 44.54
CA GLU A 26 5.10 11.87 43.75
C GLU A 26 4.14 12.91 43.15
N LYS A 27 3.74 13.93 43.92
CA LYS A 27 2.85 15.00 43.42
C LYS A 27 3.51 15.87 42.36
N VAL A 28 4.81 16.15 42.49
CA VAL A 28 5.58 16.88 41.47
C VAL A 28 5.71 16.04 40.20
N CYS A 29 6.00 14.75 40.31
CA CYS A 29 6.06 13.83 39.16
C CYS A 29 4.71 13.73 38.44
N ILE A 30 3.60 13.59 39.17
CA ILE A 30 2.25 13.58 38.60
C ILE A 30 1.95 14.91 37.91
N PHE A 31 2.30 16.04 38.52
CA PHE A 31 2.08 17.36 37.93
C PHE A 31 2.90 17.59 36.65
N LEU A 32 4.16 17.13 36.62
CA LEU A 32 5.02 17.18 35.43
C LEU A 32 4.51 16.26 34.31
N LEU A 33 3.99 15.08 34.64
CA LEU A 33 3.37 14.17 33.68
C LEU A 33 2.07 14.75 33.09
N VAL A 34 1.25 15.41 33.90
CA VAL A 34 0.03 16.10 33.43
C VAL A 34 0.37 17.29 32.52
N LEU A 35 1.43 18.07 32.83
CA LEU A 35 1.90 19.12 31.93
C LEU A 35 2.39 18.57 30.58
N ALA A 36 3.12 17.46 30.58
CA ALA A 36 3.61 16.82 29.36
C ALA A 36 2.45 16.26 28.50
N ALA A 37 1.39 15.74 29.13
CA ALA A 37 0.19 15.28 28.43
C ALA A 37 -0.61 16.43 27.81
N VAL A 38 -0.69 17.59 28.48
CA VAL A 38 -1.35 18.79 27.95
C VAL A 38 -0.57 19.39 26.77
N CYS A 39 0.76 19.29 26.76
CA CYS A 39 1.60 19.78 25.66
C CYS A 39 1.48 18.96 24.36
N GLN A 40 0.87 17.76 24.37
CA GLN A 40 0.71 16.92 23.16
C GLN A 40 -0.64 17.08 22.45
N ALA A 41 -1.51 17.98 22.92
CA ALA A 41 -2.73 18.37 22.21
C ALA A 41 -2.49 19.64 21.39
N SER A 42 -1.52 19.63 20.49
CA SER A 42 -1.57 20.56 19.37
C SER A 42 -2.79 20.19 18.52
N PRO A 43 -3.72 21.12 18.22
CA PRO A 43 -4.70 20.85 17.19
C PRO A 43 -3.89 20.58 15.92
N LEU A 44 -3.90 19.33 15.47
CA LEU A 44 -3.50 18.97 14.12
C LEU A 44 -4.42 19.80 13.22
N SER A 45 -3.94 20.97 12.83
CA SER A 45 -4.55 21.79 11.81
C SER A 45 -4.54 20.91 10.57
N LYS A 46 -5.65 20.20 10.37
CA LYS A 46 -5.96 19.53 9.13
C LYS A 46 -5.99 20.69 8.13
N LYS A 47 -4.86 20.93 7.47
CA LYS A 47 -4.81 21.75 6.25
C LYS A 47 -6.02 21.27 5.43
N PRO A 48 -6.86 22.16 4.88
CA PRO A 48 -7.86 21.72 3.92
C PRO A 48 -7.10 20.85 2.94
N GLU A 49 -7.50 19.59 2.85
CA GLU A 49 -7.09 18.72 1.77
C GLU A 49 -7.67 19.42 0.55
N GLU A 50 -6.83 20.28 -0.02
CA GLU A 50 -7.05 20.91 -1.30
C GLU A 50 -7.35 19.72 -2.21
N GLU A 51 -8.59 19.63 -2.70
CA GLU A 51 -8.99 18.65 -3.71
C GLU A 51 -8.22 18.97 -5.01
N GLU A 52 -6.90 18.76 -4.98
CA GLU A 52 -6.00 19.06 -6.06
C GLU A 52 -6.00 17.89 -7.05
N SER A 53 -6.72 18.13 -8.15
CA SER A 53 -6.69 17.42 -9.44
C SER A 53 -7.53 16.15 -9.58
N ASN A 54 -8.84 16.30 -9.46
CA ASN A 54 -9.83 15.37 -10.05
C ASN A 54 -9.90 15.49 -11.60
N GLU A 55 -8.88 16.06 -12.25
CA GLU A 55 -8.77 16.28 -13.71
C GLU A 55 -7.69 15.39 -14.35
N SER A 56 -7.23 14.34 -13.68
CA SER A 56 -6.30 13.40 -14.31
C SER A 56 -7.05 12.53 -15.34
N PHE A 57 -6.66 12.65 -16.60
CA PHE A 57 -7.11 11.81 -17.69
C PHE A 57 -5.92 11.08 -18.30
N TYR A 58 -6.02 9.76 -18.39
CA TYR A 58 -5.11 8.98 -19.21
C TYR A 58 -5.88 7.82 -19.82
N LYS A 59 -5.35 7.31 -20.91
CA LYS A 59 -5.77 6.06 -21.50
C LYS A 59 -4.53 5.40 -22.03
N PHE A 60 -4.43 4.09 -21.88
CA PHE A 60 -3.39 3.31 -22.55
C PHE A 60 -3.88 1.89 -22.74
N SER A 61 -3.23 1.20 -23.66
CA SER A 61 -3.32 -0.24 -23.73
C SER A 61 -1.99 -0.83 -24.14
N TYR A 62 -1.75 -2.06 -23.74
CA TYR A 62 -0.67 -2.86 -24.27
C TYR A 62 -1.12 -4.29 -24.50
N ASP A 63 -0.46 -4.96 -25.43
CA ASP A 63 -0.55 -6.40 -25.60
C ASP A 63 0.84 -7.00 -25.83
N ILE A 64 1.02 -8.17 -25.25
CA ILE A 64 2.23 -8.98 -25.38
C ILE A 64 1.76 -10.30 -25.98
N ASN A 65 2.32 -10.62 -27.13
CA ASN A 65 2.08 -11.88 -27.83
C ASN A 65 3.42 -12.53 -28.13
N ASN A 66 3.75 -13.56 -27.38
CA ASN A 66 5.00 -14.30 -27.58
C ASN A 66 4.89 -15.47 -28.56
N GLY A 67 3.75 -15.67 -29.23
CA GLY A 67 3.54 -16.77 -30.17
C GLY A 67 3.71 -18.19 -29.60
N ILE A 68 3.97 -18.33 -28.29
CA ILE A 68 3.98 -19.58 -27.52
C ILE A 68 2.63 -19.65 -26.80
N GLU A 69 2.17 -20.83 -26.41
CA GLU A 69 0.98 -20.93 -25.55
C GLU A 69 1.07 -20.05 -24.31
N GLY A 70 -0.09 -19.56 -23.88
CA GLY A 70 -0.26 -19.06 -22.53
C GLY A 70 0.47 -17.77 -22.22
N ALA A 71 0.63 -16.93 -23.24
CA ALA A 71 1.27 -15.64 -23.07
C ALA A 71 0.70 -14.61 -24.05
N LEU A 72 -0.63 -14.63 -24.16
CA LEU A 72 -1.36 -13.41 -24.45
C LEU A 72 -1.59 -12.70 -23.12
N ILE A 73 -0.91 -11.58 -22.94
CA ILE A 73 -1.22 -10.63 -21.88
C ILE A 73 -1.67 -9.36 -22.58
N SER A 74 -2.88 -8.90 -22.28
CA SER A 74 -3.32 -7.58 -22.75
C SER A 74 -3.91 -6.79 -21.60
N HIS A 75 -3.76 -5.48 -21.64
CA HIS A 75 -4.30 -4.58 -20.64
C HIS A 75 -4.79 -3.32 -21.33
N ILE A 76 -5.95 -2.84 -20.92
CA ILE A 76 -6.48 -1.53 -21.29
C ILE A 76 -7.00 -0.85 -20.04
N GLU A 77 -6.62 0.41 -19.87
CA GLU A 77 -7.04 1.22 -18.74
C GLU A 77 -7.32 2.64 -19.19
N GLU A 78 -8.36 3.23 -18.62
CA GLU A 78 -8.74 4.61 -18.79
C GLU A 78 -9.07 5.22 -17.44
N ARG A 79 -8.51 6.40 -17.17
CA ARG A 79 -8.84 7.22 -16.02
C ARG A 79 -9.59 8.45 -16.45
N SER A 80 -10.67 8.73 -15.73
CA SER A 80 -11.49 9.93 -15.85
C SER A 80 -11.70 10.49 -14.44
N GLY A 81 -10.89 11.49 -14.09
CA GLY A 81 -10.87 12.07 -12.75
C GLY A 81 -10.52 11.02 -11.69
N THR A 82 -11.42 10.74 -10.76
CA THR A 82 -11.23 9.77 -9.67
C THR A 82 -11.58 8.34 -10.06
N LYS A 83 -12.20 8.13 -11.23
CA LYS A 83 -12.62 6.82 -11.70
C LYS A 83 -11.59 6.24 -12.67
N VAL A 84 -11.19 5.00 -12.45
CA VAL A 84 -10.40 4.17 -13.36
C VAL A 84 -11.27 3.00 -13.79
N VAL A 85 -11.29 2.71 -15.08
CA VAL A 85 -11.92 1.51 -15.64
C VAL A 85 -10.91 0.81 -16.53
N GLY A 86 -10.94 -0.51 -16.52
CA GLY A 86 -10.04 -1.28 -17.35
C GLY A 86 -10.41 -2.73 -17.44
N ASN A 87 -9.64 -3.45 -18.25
CA ASN A 87 -9.62 -4.90 -18.21
C ASN A 87 -8.24 -5.42 -18.56
N TYR A 88 -7.90 -6.57 -17.98
CA TYR A 88 -6.74 -7.34 -18.40
C TYR A 88 -7.19 -8.70 -18.93
N VAL A 89 -6.40 -9.25 -19.85
CA VAL A 89 -6.50 -10.62 -20.34
C VAL A 89 -5.21 -11.33 -19.98
N VAL A 90 -5.34 -12.52 -19.42
CA VAL A 90 -4.24 -13.47 -19.26
C VAL A 90 -4.71 -14.80 -19.84
N ASP A 91 -3.99 -15.27 -20.84
CA ASP A 91 -4.12 -16.63 -21.38
C ASP A 91 -3.01 -17.49 -20.79
N ASP A 92 -3.33 -18.66 -20.23
CA ASP A 92 -2.35 -19.61 -19.68
C ASP A 92 -2.10 -20.83 -20.58
N GLY A 93 -2.67 -20.84 -21.78
CA GLY A 93 -2.55 -21.90 -22.78
C GLY A 93 -3.65 -22.94 -22.66
N SER A 94 -4.30 -23.03 -21.51
CA SER A 94 -5.51 -23.84 -21.31
C SER A 94 -6.77 -22.97 -21.36
N VAL A 95 -6.72 -21.80 -20.72
CA VAL A 95 -7.84 -20.90 -20.52
C VAL A 95 -7.39 -19.45 -20.68
N SER A 96 -8.20 -18.66 -21.38
CA SER A 96 -8.09 -17.21 -21.42
C SER A 96 -9.08 -16.59 -20.44
N ARG A 97 -8.56 -15.79 -19.51
CA ARG A 97 -9.34 -15.04 -18.52
C ARG A 97 -9.27 -13.56 -18.82
N ARG A 98 -10.44 -12.92 -19.00
CA ARG A 98 -10.58 -11.46 -19.08
C ARG A 98 -11.27 -10.96 -17.83
N VAL A 99 -10.63 -10.04 -17.11
CA VAL A 99 -11.17 -9.45 -15.89
C VAL A 99 -11.37 -7.96 -16.12
N PHE A 100 -12.62 -7.51 -15.98
CA PHE A 100 -12.99 -6.10 -16.03
C PHE A 100 -13.06 -5.56 -14.61
N TYR A 101 -12.55 -4.36 -14.42
CA TYR A 101 -12.50 -3.73 -13.10
C TYR A 101 -12.82 -2.24 -13.17
N GLU A 102 -13.22 -1.71 -12.01
CA GLU A 102 -13.30 -0.29 -11.73
C GLU A 102 -12.56 0.02 -10.42
N ALA A 103 -11.92 1.18 -10.36
CA ALA A 103 -11.40 1.75 -9.14
C ALA A 103 -11.89 3.19 -8.98
N ASP A 104 -12.42 3.51 -7.81
CA ASP A 104 -12.90 4.84 -7.46
C ASP A 104 -12.70 5.11 -5.96
N LYS A 105 -13.42 6.09 -5.41
CA LYS A 105 -13.39 6.44 -3.99
C LYS A 105 -13.74 5.27 -3.06
N ASP A 106 -14.47 4.27 -3.55
CA ASP A 106 -14.91 3.11 -2.79
C ASP A 106 -13.94 1.91 -2.99
N GLY A 107 -12.78 2.14 -3.62
CA GLY A 107 -11.72 1.15 -3.83
C GLY A 107 -11.81 0.40 -5.16
N PHE A 108 -10.98 -0.63 -5.31
CA PHE A 108 -10.92 -1.50 -6.49
C PHE A 108 -11.98 -2.61 -6.42
N ARG A 109 -12.67 -2.85 -7.54
CA ARG A 109 -13.68 -3.92 -7.67
C ARG A 109 -13.61 -4.57 -9.05
N VAL A 110 -13.75 -5.89 -9.09
CA VAL A 110 -14.00 -6.64 -10.32
C VAL A 110 -15.50 -6.55 -10.64
N VAL A 111 -15.83 -6.17 -11.87
CA VAL A 111 -17.23 -6.04 -12.31
C VAL A 111 -17.69 -7.17 -13.20
N LYS A 112 -16.74 -7.82 -13.87
CA LYS A 112 -17.02 -8.93 -14.79
C LYS A 112 -15.77 -9.77 -14.97
N GLU A 113 -15.98 -11.07 -15.06
CA GLU A 113 -14.97 -12.03 -15.47
C GLU A 113 -15.51 -12.84 -16.64
N GLU A 114 -14.70 -13.00 -17.69
CA GLU A 114 -14.97 -13.86 -18.82
C GLU A 114 -13.87 -14.93 -18.89
N VAL A 115 -14.29 -16.18 -19.03
CA VAL A 115 -13.40 -17.34 -19.09
C VAL A 115 -13.70 -18.09 -20.38
N THR A 116 -12.70 -18.27 -21.23
CA THR A 116 -12.84 -18.95 -22.51
C THR A 116 -11.74 -20.00 -22.68
N PRO A 117 -12.02 -21.15 -23.34
CA PRO A 117 -10.97 -22.10 -23.69
C PRO A 117 -9.91 -21.42 -24.56
N SER A 118 -8.64 -21.64 -24.25
CA SER A 118 -7.53 -21.16 -25.07
C SER A 118 -7.37 -22.02 -26.33
N VAL A 119 -6.69 -21.46 -27.33
CA VAL A 119 -6.35 -22.14 -28.60
C VAL A 119 -5.19 -23.12 -28.46
N GLY A 120 -4.54 -23.18 -27.29
CA GLY A 120 -3.48 -24.15 -26.98
C GLY A 120 -2.14 -23.96 -27.73
N LEU A 121 -1.28 -25.00 -27.61
CA LEU A 121 0.15 -25.27 -27.93
C LEU A 121 0.48 -24.62 -29.24
N ARG A 122 1.01 -23.39 -29.27
CA ARG A 122 1.65 -22.86 -30.48
C ARG A 122 3.17 -22.84 -30.32
N SER A 123 3.84 -23.24 -31.40
CA SER A 123 5.30 -23.28 -31.48
C SER A 123 5.83 -21.93 -31.95
N ASN A 124 6.70 -21.31 -31.17
CA ASN A 124 7.49 -20.15 -31.58
C ASN A 124 8.98 -20.53 -31.65
N PRO A 125 9.45 -21.09 -32.77
CA PRO A 125 10.81 -21.60 -32.89
C PRO A 125 11.87 -20.49 -32.83
N LYS A 126 11.48 -19.23 -33.05
CA LYS A 126 12.39 -18.09 -33.00
C LYS A 126 12.47 -17.43 -31.62
N GLY A 127 11.57 -17.78 -30.70
CA GLY A 127 11.48 -17.13 -29.39
C GLY A 127 11.15 -15.63 -29.47
N GLU A 128 10.43 -15.20 -30.51
CA GLU A 128 10.01 -13.81 -30.71
C GLU A 128 8.77 -13.46 -29.89
N ALA A 129 8.78 -12.35 -29.16
CA ALA A 129 7.60 -11.75 -28.57
C ALA A 129 7.33 -10.37 -29.13
N VAL A 130 6.12 -10.17 -29.63
CA VAL A 130 5.63 -8.88 -30.09
C VAL A 130 5.01 -8.17 -28.91
N VAL A 131 5.46 -6.94 -28.66
CA VAL A 131 4.88 -6.04 -27.68
C VAL A 131 4.32 -4.84 -28.41
N ASN A 132 3.03 -4.59 -28.24
CA ASN A 132 2.34 -3.43 -28.77
C ASN A 132 1.91 -2.54 -27.61
N ILE A 133 2.10 -1.23 -27.76
CA ILE A 133 1.66 -0.21 -26.81
C ILE A 133 0.89 0.85 -27.59
N ASN A 134 -0.33 1.13 -27.16
CA ASN A 134 -1.16 2.18 -27.75
C ASN A 134 -1.38 3.28 -26.71
N LEU A 135 -1.00 4.50 -27.07
CA LEU A 135 -1.30 5.72 -26.33
C LEU A 135 -2.23 6.61 -27.18
N PRO A 136 -3.06 7.46 -26.55
CA PRO A 136 -3.88 8.44 -27.24
C PRO A 136 -3.03 9.40 -28.06
N ASP A 137 -3.52 9.77 -29.24
CA ASP A 137 -2.92 10.80 -30.09
C ASP A 137 -1.46 10.54 -30.49
N THR A 138 -0.99 9.29 -30.40
CA THR A 138 0.33 8.87 -30.89
C THR A 138 0.21 7.68 -31.83
N ASP A 139 1.22 7.51 -32.68
CA ASP A 139 1.37 6.26 -33.42
C ASP A 139 1.61 5.09 -32.45
N PRO A 140 1.05 3.90 -32.71
CA PRO A 140 1.32 2.71 -31.93
C PRO A 140 2.81 2.37 -31.89
N ILE A 141 3.30 2.00 -30.71
CA ILE A 141 4.68 1.52 -30.52
C ILE A 141 4.66 0.01 -30.56
N SER A 142 5.42 -0.58 -31.49
CA SER A 142 5.56 -2.03 -31.62
C SER A 142 7.04 -2.42 -31.64
N TYR A 143 7.42 -3.40 -30.83
CA TYR A 143 8.76 -3.98 -30.87
C TYR A 143 8.74 -5.49 -30.72
N THR A 144 9.77 -6.14 -31.26
CA THR A 144 9.98 -7.58 -31.15
C THR A 144 11.11 -7.87 -30.18
N VAL A 145 10.81 -8.61 -29.13
CA VAL A 145 11.79 -9.15 -28.19
C VAL A 145 12.17 -10.54 -28.66
N VAL A 146 13.43 -10.76 -29.02
CA VAL A 146 13.93 -12.09 -29.38
C VAL A 146 14.58 -12.70 -28.14
N GLY A 147 14.04 -13.82 -27.66
CA GLY A 147 14.65 -14.60 -26.60
C GLY A 147 15.97 -15.19 -27.06
N GLY A 148 17.09 -14.72 -26.49
CA GLY A 148 18.41 -15.33 -26.70
C GLY A 148 18.45 -16.73 -26.10
N GLY A 149 18.21 -17.75 -26.93
CA GLY A 149 18.20 -19.14 -26.48
C GLY A 149 19.59 -19.60 -26.03
N LYS A 150 19.73 -19.99 -24.76
CA LYS A 150 20.71 -21.01 -24.38
C LYS A 150 20.03 -22.35 -24.60
N SER A 151 20.32 -22.97 -25.74
CA SER A 151 19.93 -24.36 -26.00
C SER A 151 20.66 -25.22 -24.97
N VAL A 152 19.91 -25.86 -24.07
CA VAL A 152 20.47 -26.90 -23.20
C VAL A 152 20.26 -28.20 -23.98
N ALA A 153 21.39 -28.77 -24.42
CA ALA A 153 21.45 -30.05 -25.14
C ALA A 153 20.91 -31.21 -24.32
#